data_AF-A0A7C3VEH9-F1
#
_entry.id   AF-A0A7C3VEH9-F1
#
_cell.length_a   1.000
_cell.length_b   1.000
_cell.length_c   1.000
_cell.angle_alpha   90.00
_cell.angle_beta   90.00
_cell.angle_gamma   90.00
#
_symmetry.space_group_name_H-M   'P 1'
#
loop_
_entity.id
_entity.type
_entity.pdbx_description
1 polymer ?
#
loop_
_entity_poly.entity_id
_entity_poly.type
_entity_poly.pdbx_seq_one_letter_code
_entity_poly.pdbx_strand_id
1 'polypeptide(L)'
;METSLTVDDVCELVKRQSPIVLLDVRQPEEWADYAIPGAMLVPLARLLDELPKLGLPKDRQVICICRSGRRSSMAAEFLRKEGFQALNMEGGMRQWIIHKHTEGELSDAEFKRVSACLGRTRAHARS
;
A
#
# COMPACT_ATOMS: atom_id res chain seq x y z
N MET A 1 -9.59 -19.01 -1.00
CA MET A 1 -9.05 -18.01 -0.05
C MET A 1 -8.94 -16.71 -0.80
N GLU A 2 -9.56 -15.66 -0.29
CA GLU A 2 -9.49 -14.32 -0.87
C GLU A 2 -8.03 -13.84 -0.89
N THR A 3 -7.60 -13.22 -1.98
CA THR A 3 -6.20 -12.79 -2.18
C THR A 3 -6.06 -11.28 -2.34
N SER A 4 -7.18 -10.56 -2.35
CA SER A 4 -7.25 -9.12 -2.51
C SER A 4 -8.47 -8.53 -1.81
N LEU A 5 -8.34 -7.29 -1.37
CA LEU A 5 -9.42 -6.48 -0.76
C LEU A 5 -9.60 -5.19 -1.54
N THR A 6 -10.81 -4.64 -1.55
CA THR A 6 -11.05 -3.33 -2.13
C THR A 6 -10.55 -2.22 -1.21
N VAL A 7 -10.40 -1.00 -1.73
CA VAL A 7 -10.04 0.16 -0.90
C VAL A 7 -11.10 0.43 0.18
N ASP A 8 -12.37 0.17 -0.13
CA ASP A 8 -13.48 0.36 0.82
C ASP A 8 -13.33 -0.57 2.03
N ASP A 9 -13.08 -1.85 1.78
CA ASP A 9 -12.85 -2.86 2.83
C ASP A 9 -11.65 -2.48 3.72
N VAL A 10 -10.54 -2.06 3.09
CA VAL A 10 -9.34 -1.64 3.84
C VAL A 10 -9.62 -0.37 4.66
N CYS A 11 -10.35 0.60 4.10
CA CYS A 11 -10.79 1.78 4.84
C CYS A 11 -11.65 1.40 6.03
N GLU A 12 -12.58 0.47 5.88
CA GLU A 12 -13.43 0.00 6.96
C GLU A 12 -12.61 -0.70 8.06
N LEU A 13 -11.66 -1.56 7.69
CA LEU A 13 -10.76 -2.22 8.64
C LEU A 13 -9.91 -1.21 9.42
N VAL A 14 -9.44 -0.15 8.76
CA VAL A 14 -8.70 0.95 9.40
C VAL A 14 -9.62 1.75 10.33
N LYS A 15 -10.84 2.11 9.88
CA LYS A 15 -11.83 2.83 10.70
C LYS A 15 -12.22 2.03 11.95
N ARG A 16 -12.33 0.70 11.83
CA ARG A 16 -12.63 -0.23 12.94
C ARG A 16 -11.43 -0.54 13.83
N GLN A 17 -10.24 -0.02 13.51
CA GLN A 17 -8.99 -0.32 14.22
C GLN A 17 -8.72 -1.83 14.32
N SER A 18 -9.09 -2.58 13.29
CA SER A 18 -8.87 -4.02 13.23
C SER A 18 -7.37 -4.33 13.31
N PRO A 19 -6.98 -5.51 13.85
CA PRO A 19 -5.58 -5.92 13.97
C PRO A 19 -4.99 -6.31 12.60
N ILE A 20 -4.84 -5.33 11.71
CA ILE A 20 -4.25 -5.46 10.38
C ILE A 20 -2.90 -4.77 10.32
N VAL A 21 -2.05 -5.21 9.40
CA VAL A 21 -0.77 -4.58 9.09
C VAL A 21 -0.85 -4.02 7.69
N LEU A 22 -0.73 -2.70 7.54
CA LEU A 22 -0.64 -2.05 6.23
C LEU A 22 0.84 -2.04 5.81
N LEU A 23 1.18 -2.74 4.73
CA LEU A 23 2.54 -2.84 4.21
C LEU A 23 2.64 -2.16 2.86
N ASP A 24 3.42 -1.10 2.76
CA ASP A 24 3.61 -0.38 1.51
C ASP A 24 4.92 -0.76 0.85
N VAL A 25 4.81 -1.27 -0.38
CA VAL A 25 5.93 -1.79 -1.17
C VAL A 25 6.39 -0.83 -2.27
N ARG A 26 5.97 0.44 -2.19
CA ARG A 26 6.44 1.51 -3.07
C ARG A 26 7.88 1.91 -2.73
N GLN A 27 8.42 2.81 -3.55
CA GLN A 27 9.73 3.39 -3.26
C GLN A 27 9.63 4.43 -2.15
N PRO A 28 10.71 4.65 -1.36
CA PRO A 28 10.72 5.63 -0.28
C PRO A 28 10.37 7.05 -0.73
N GLU A 29 10.72 7.42 -1.97
CA GLU A 29 10.36 8.74 -2.50
C GLU A 29 8.85 8.86 -2.71
N GLU A 30 8.19 7.81 -3.23
CA GLU A 30 6.73 7.78 -3.38
C GLU A 30 6.00 7.81 -2.02
N TRP A 31 6.63 7.25 -0.99
CA TRP A 31 6.13 7.23 0.38
C TRP A 31 6.26 8.58 1.08
N ALA A 32 7.38 9.28 0.87
CA ALA A 32 7.65 10.59 1.44
C ALA A 32 6.64 11.66 0.98
N ASP A 33 6.10 11.52 -0.24
CA ASP A 33 5.06 12.40 -0.75
C ASP A 33 3.71 12.18 -0.04
N TYR A 34 3.32 10.91 0.12
CA TYR A 34 2.11 10.52 0.87
C TYR A 34 2.15 9.05 1.26
N ALA A 35 1.83 8.81 2.52
CA ALA A 35 1.74 7.48 3.12
C ALA A 35 0.43 7.36 3.88
N ILE A 36 -0.09 6.13 3.95
CA ILE A 36 -1.27 5.85 4.76
C ILE A 36 -0.83 5.86 6.22
N PRO A 37 -1.51 6.62 7.11
CA PRO A 37 -1.19 6.62 8.53
C PRO A 37 -1.21 5.20 9.11
N GLY A 38 -0.15 4.83 9.84
CA GLY A 38 0.00 3.49 10.42
C GLY A 38 0.50 2.41 9.46
N ALA A 39 0.73 2.74 8.19
CA ALA A 39 1.36 1.82 7.26
C ALA A 39 2.89 1.78 7.45
N MET A 40 3.49 0.66 7.09
CA MET A 40 4.92 0.40 7.17
C MET A 40 5.53 0.32 5.78
N LEU A 41 6.56 1.12 5.52
CA LEU A 41 7.27 1.12 4.25
C LEU A 41 8.29 -0.02 4.19
N VAL A 42 8.12 -0.93 3.23
CA VAL A 42 9.07 -1.97 2.91
C VAL A 42 9.14 -2.12 1.39
N PRO A 43 10.09 -1.45 0.72
CA PRO A 43 10.17 -1.48 -0.74
C PRO A 43 10.25 -2.91 -1.25
N LEU A 44 9.53 -3.22 -2.34
CA LEU A 44 9.47 -4.59 -2.90
C LEU A 44 10.86 -5.22 -3.10
N ALA A 45 11.84 -4.42 -3.53
CA ALA A 45 13.21 -4.87 -3.75
C ALA A 45 13.95 -5.32 -2.48
N ARG A 46 13.53 -4.85 -1.31
CA ARG A 46 14.10 -5.21 0.00
C ARG A 46 13.21 -6.15 0.80
N LEU A 47 11.99 -6.42 0.33
CA LEU A 47 11.01 -7.21 1.05
C LEU A 47 11.56 -8.60 1.44
N LEU A 48 12.29 -9.25 0.52
CA LEU A 48 12.93 -10.54 0.76
C LEU A 48 13.90 -10.51 1.95
N ASP A 49 14.77 -9.50 2.00
CA ASP A 49 15.82 -9.38 3.01
C ASP A 49 15.32 -8.81 4.34
N GLU A 50 14.27 -7.99 4.30
CA GLU A 50 13.71 -7.30 5.47
C GLU A 50 12.61 -8.12 6.16
N LEU A 51 11.93 -9.03 5.46
CA LEU A 51 10.84 -9.83 6.02
C LEU A 51 11.20 -10.55 7.34
N PRO A 52 12.37 -11.22 7.46
CA PRO A 52 12.75 -11.87 8.72
C PRO A 52 13.01 -10.87 9.87
N LYS A 53 13.41 -9.63 9.54
CA LYS A 53 13.74 -8.59 10.52
C LYS A 53 12.51 -7.82 10.99
N LEU A 54 11.47 -7.76 10.14
CA LEU A 54 10.24 -7.04 10.43
C LEU A 54 9.44 -7.65 11.58
N GLY A 55 9.66 -8.93 11.90
CA GLY A 55 8.96 -9.60 13.01
C GLY A 55 7.45 -9.55 12.87
N LEU A 56 6.94 -9.64 11.63
CA LEU A 56 5.52 -9.50 11.35
C LEU A 56 4.71 -10.57 12.12
N PRO A 57 3.59 -10.17 12.76
CA PRO A 57 2.69 -11.12 13.42
C PRO A 57 1.99 -12.02 12.39
N LYS A 58 2.15 -13.34 12.50
CA LYS A 58 1.52 -14.33 11.60
C LYS A 58 0.00 -14.48 11.83
N ASP A 59 -0.48 -14.04 12.99
CA ASP A 59 -1.89 -14.02 13.38
C ASP A 59 -2.66 -12.84 12.75
N ARG A 60 -1.96 -11.84 12.19
CA ARG A 60 -2.58 -10.66 11.60
C ARG A 60 -2.58 -10.69 10.08
N GLN A 61 -3.58 -10.04 9.50
CA GLN A 61 -3.66 -9.86 8.06
C GLN A 61 -2.71 -8.75 7.61
N VAL A 62 -1.91 -9.03 6.58
CA VAL A 62 -0.97 -8.08 6.00
C VAL A 62 -1.52 -7.56 4.68
N ILE A 63 -1.94 -6.31 4.66
CA ILE A 63 -2.48 -5.65 3.47
C ILE A 63 -1.34 -4.99 2.71
N CYS A 64 -0.99 -5.55 1.56
CA CYS A 64 0.06 -5.03 0.69
C CYS A 64 -0.48 -3.90 -0.19
N ILE A 65 0.25 -2.79 -0.22
CA ILE A 65 -0.14 -1.56 -0.88
C ILE A 65 0.96 -1.17 -1.86
N CYS A 66 0.57 -0.86 -3.09
CA CYS A 66 1.47 -0.20 -4.01
C CYS A 66 0.73 0.92 -4.76
N ARG A 67 1.37 1.50 -5.78
CA ARG A 67 0.75 2.57 -6.58
C ARG A 67 -0.56 2.17 -7.26
N SER A 68 -0.65 0.94 -7.79
CA SER A 68 -1.75 0.51 -8.68
C SER A 68 -2.18 -0.96 -8.54
N GLY A 69 -1.74 -1.67 -7.50
CA GLY A 69 -2.04 -3.10 -7.28
C GLY A 69 -1.02 -4.13 -7.84
N ARG A 70 -0.17 -3.77 -8.81
CA ARG A 70 0.71 -4.75 -9.48
C ARG A 70 1.88 -5.25 -8.62
N ARG A 71 2.64 -4.32 -8.02
CA ARG A 71 3.79 -4.65 -7.14
C ARG A 71 3.33 -5.31 -5.83
N SER A 72 2.20 -4.85 -5.30
CA SER A 72 1.61 -5.36 -4.07
C SER A 72 1.06 -6.78 -4.22
N SER A 73 0.54 -7.15 -5.40
CA SER A 73 0.16 -8.54 -5.68
C SER A 73 1.36 -9.50 -5.58
N MET A 74 2.51 -9.12 -6.15
CA MET A 74 3.75 -9.91 -6.03
C MET A 74 4.24 -10.00 -4.57
N ALA A 75 4.19 -8.90 -3.82
CA ALA A 75 4.54 -8.88 -2.41
C ALA A 75 3.62 -9.79 -1.58
N ALA A 76 2.31 -9.71 -1.80
CA ALA A 76 1.33 -10.53 -1.10
C ALA A 76 1.51 -12.02 -1.41
N GLU A 77 1.81 -12.38 -2.65
CA GLU A 77 2.13 -13.76 -3.01
C GLU A 77 3.38 -14.26 -2.28
N PHE A 78 4.44 -13.44 -2.25
CA PHE A 78 5.67 -13.79 -1.54
C PHE A 78 5.42 -14.00 -0.04
N LEU A 79 4.75 -13.07 0.63
CA LEU A 79 4.39 -13.19 2.03
C LEU A 79 3.52 -14.42 2.32
N ARG A 80 2.58 -14.75 1.42
CA ARG A 80 1.77 -15.97 1.53
C ARG A 80 2.63 -17.24 1.48
N LYS A 81 3.66 -17.29 0.62
CA LYS A 81 4.60 -18.42 0.57
C LYS A 81 5.40 -18.59 1.87
N GLU A 82 5.68 -17.49 2.56
CA GLU A 82 6.34 -17.46 3.87
C GLU A 82 5.37 -17.76 5.04
N GLY A 83 4.10 -18.05 4.74
CA GLY A 83 3.07 -18.42 5.70
C GLY A 83 2.34 -17.25 6.37
N PHE A 84 2.42 -16.04 5.81
CA PHE A 84 1.66 -14.88 6.29
C PHE A 84 0.30 -14.78 5.59
N GLN A 85 -0.70 -14.24 6.30
CA GLN A 85 -2.00 -13.92 5.72
C GLN A 85 -1.94 -12.59 4.96
N ALA A 86 -1.37 -12.60 3.76
CA ALA A 86 -1.17 -11.38 2.97
C ALA A 86 -2.18 -11.20 1.84
N LEU A 87 -2.79 -10.01 1.78
CA LEU A 87 -3.81 -9.62 0.80
C LEU A 87 -3.33 -8.40 0.01
N ASN A 88 -3.71 -8.33 -1.26
CA ASN A 88 -3.43 -7.16 -2.10
C ASN A 88 -4.56 -6.13 -2.00
N MET A 89 -4.25 -4.85 -1.78
CA MET A 89 -5.25 -3.80 -1.92
C MET A 89 -5.48 -3.46 -3.39
N GLU A 90 -6.67 -3.77 -3.91
CA GLU A 90 -7.08 -3.45 -5.27
C GLU A 90 -7.09 -1.94 -5.52
N GLY A 91 -6.71 -1.52 -6.73
CA GLY A 91 -6.56 -0.10 -7.06
C GLY A 91 -5.36 0.60 -6.39
N GLY A 92 -4.82 0.06 -5.29
CA GLY A 92 -3.67 0.58 -4.57
C GLY A 92 -3.85 2.01 -4.08
N MET A 93 -2.73 2.71 -3.91
CA MET A 93 -2.67 4.10 -3.44
C MET A 93 -3.52 5.05 -4.29
N ARG A 94 -3.68 4.80 -5.60
CA ARG A 94 -4.53 5.64 -6.46
C ARG A 94 -6.00 5.60 -6.06
N GLN A 95 -6.58 4.41 -5.88
CA GLN A 95 -7.96 4.35 -5.43
C GLN A 95 -8.08 4.86 -3.99
N TRP A 96 -7.08 4.62 -3.14
CA TRP A 96 -7.08 5.12 -1.76
C TRP A 96 -7.28 6.64 -1.70
N ILE A 97 -6.50 7.40 -2.47
CA ILE A 97 -6.62 8.86 -2.48
C ILE A 97 -7.93 9.35 -3.08
N ILE A 98 -8.47 8.66 -4.09
CA ILE A 98 -9.76 8.99 -4.70
C ILE A 98 -10.86 8.78 -3.67
N HIS A 99 -10.86 7.63 -3.00
CA HIS A 99 -11.83 7.30 -1.97
C HIS A 99 -11.77 8.32 -0.82
N LYS A 100 -10.58 8.65 -0.31
CA LYS A 100 -10.42 9.66 0.75
C LYS A 100 -10.87 11.06 0.33
N HIS A 101 -10.67 11.43 -0.93
CA HIS A 101 -11.18 12.69 -1.46
C HIS A 101 -12.71 12.68 -1.58
N THR A 102 -13.31 11.59 -2.08
CA THR A 102 -14.76 11.42 -2.18
C THR A 102 -15.45 11.44 -0.80
N GLU A 103 -14.82 10.85 0.21
CA GLU A 103 -15.29 10.87 1.61
C GLU A 103 -15.09 12.25 2.28
N GLY A 104 -14.42 13.20 1.62
CA GLY A 104 -14.13 14.53 2.17
C GLY A 104 -12.99 14.57 3.20
N GLU A 105 -12.26 13.47 3.38
CA GLU A 105 -11.09 13.39 4.29
C GLU A 105 -9.83 14.02 3.68
N LEU A 106 -9.81 14.28 2.38
CA LEU A 106 -8.63 14.77 1.65
C LEU A 106 -9.00 15.96 0.77
N SER A 107 -8.38 17.12 1.02
CA SER A 107 -8.70 18.36 0.30
C SER A 107 -8.30 18.29 -1.18
N ASP A 108 -8.93 19.11 -2.03
CA ASP A 108 -8.58 19.20 -3.46
C ASP A 108 -7.09 19.47 -3.71
N ALA A 109 -6.46 20.29 -2.86
CA ALA A 109 -5.05 20.64 -2.96
C ALA A 109 -4.14 19.44 -2.64
N GLU A 110 -4.46 18.69 -1.59
CA GLU A 110 -3.77 17.46 -1.23
C GLU A 110 -3.99 16.38 -2.30
N PHE A 111 -5.22 16.24 -2.79
CA PHE A 111 -5.55 15.26 -3.82
C PHE A 111 -4.76 15.54 -5.09
N LYS A 112 -4.72 16.81 -5.54
CA LYS A 112 -3.90 17.21 -6.70
C LYS A 112 -2.42 16.96 -6.47
N ARG A 113 -1.88 17.28 -5.29
CA ARG A 113 -0.47 17.06 -4.95
C ARG A 113 -0.09 15.58 -4.99
N VAL A 114 -0.86 14.73 -4.32
CA VAL A 114 -0.58 13.30 -4.22
C VAL A 114 -0.84 12.59 -5.55
N SER A 115 -1.93 12.92 -6.22
CA SER A 115 -2.28 12.34 -7.53
C SER A 115 -1.25 12.70 -8.61
N ALA A 116 -0.75 13.94 -8.62
CA ALA A 116 0.35 14.35 -9.50
C ALA A 116 1.62 13.53 -9.22
N CYS A 117 1.92 13.24 -7.95
CA CYS A 117 3.07 12.40 -7.60
C CYS A 117 2.92 10.96 -8.11
N LEU A 118 1.76 10.33 -7.94
CA LEU A 118 1.50 8.97 -8.46
C LEU A 118 1.47 8.91 -10.00
N GLY A 119 1.30 10.07 -10.66
CA GLY A 119 1.37 10.25 -12.11
C GLY A 119 2.77 10.48 -12.66
N ARG A 120 3.76 10.82 -11.82
CA ARG A 120 5.17 10.95 -12.24
C ARG A 120 5.77 9.58 -12.55
N THR A 121 5.44 9.01 -13.70
CA THR A 121 6.44 8.22 -14.42
C THR A 121 7.62 9.15 -14.63
N ARG A 122 8.79 8.84 -14.06
CA ARG A 122 10.04 9.41 -14.56
C ARG A 122 10.13 9.01 -16.03
N ALA A 123 9.60 9.83 -16.92
CA ALA A 123 10.16 9.95 -18.25
C ALA A 123 11.64 10.23 -17.97
N HIS A 124 12.47 9.24 -18.26
CA HIS A 124 13.90 9.46 -18.23
C HIS A 124 14.14 10.66 -19.14
N ALA A 125 14.56 11.78 -18.54
CA ALA A 125 15.37 12.75 -19.24
C ALA A 125 16.59 11.96 -19.72
N ARG A 126 16.56 11.54 -20.99
CA ARG A 126 17.79 11.26 -21.72
C ARG A 126 18.16 12.58 -22.41
N SER A 127 19.41 12.93 -22.16
CA SER A 127 20.20 14.08 -22.63
C SER A 127 20.04 14.41 -24.10
#